data_AF-A0A257V8S4-F1
#
_entry.id   AF-A0A257V8S4-F1
#
_cell.length_a   1.000
_cell.length_b   1.000
_cell.length_c   1.000
_cell.angle_alpha   90.00
_cell.angle_beta   90.00
_cell.angle_gamma   90.00
#
_symmetry.space_group_name_H-M   'P 1'
#
loop_
_entity.id
_entity.type
_entity.pdbx_description
1 polymer ?
#
loop_
_entity_poly.entity_id
_entity_poly.type
_entity_poly.pdbx_seq_one_letter_code
_entity_poly.pdbx_strand_id
1 'polypeptide(L)' 'MSGKDEFGVNENTRPEEAVRIAMEREQKAREFYLTCARIVGDPGVKKMFEFLAREEGKHFELLEREHDRFISGEN' A
#
# COMPACT_ATOMS: atom_id res chain seq x y z
N MET A 1 -4.59 -15.61 23.40
CA MET A 1 -4.35 -14.20 23.06
C MET A 1 -4.39 -14.12 21.55
N SER A 2 -5.36 -13.39 20.97
CA SER A 2 -5.49 -13.29 19.51
C SER A 2 -4.30 -12.50 18.95
N GLY A 3 -3.29 -13.22 18.47
CA GLY A 3 -2.16 -12.62 17.78
C GLY A 3 -2.63 -11.98 16.47
N LYS A 4 -1.95 -10.92 16.03
CA LYS A 4 -2.19 -10.38 14.69
C LYS A 4 -1.96 -11.47 13.64
N ASP A 5 -2.79 -11.49 12.61
CA ASP A 5 -2.71 -12.44 11.52
C ASP A 5 -1.49 -12.19 10.62
N GLU A 6 -1.39 -12.94 9.51
CA GLU A 6 -0.34 -12.75 8.50
C GLU A 6 -0.32 -11.33 7.92
N PHE A 7 -1.43 -10.59 8.07
CA PHE A 7 -1.56 -9.24 7.60
C PHE A 7 -1.28 -8.16 8.64
N GLY A 8 -1.02 -8.53 9.89
CA GLY A 8 -0.78 -7.57 10.96
C GLY A 8 -2.06 -6.95 11.52
N VAL A 9 -3.22 -7.55 11.26
CA VAL A 9 -4.54 -7.09 11.75
C VAL A 9 -5.22 -8.18 12.59
N ASN A 10 -6.20 -7.80 13.39
CA ASN A 10 -7.07 -8.68 14.17
C ASN A 10 -8.38 -7.96 14.55
N GLU A 11 -9.25 -8.61 15.34
CA GLU A 11 -10.55 -8.06 15.74
C GLU A 11 -10.48 -6.76 16.56
N ASN A 12 -9.32 -6.41 17.10
CA ASN A 12 -9.11 -5.19 17.90
C ASN A 12 -8.36 -4.10 17.13
N THR A 13 -8.03 -4.32 15.86
CA THR A 13 -7.32 -3.34 15.04
C THR A 13 -8.25 -2.19 14.70
N ARG A 14 -7.85 -0.96 15.04
CA ARG A 14 -8.64 0.23 14.74
C ARG A 14 -8.58 0.56 13.24
N PRO A 15 -9.62 1.20 12.66
CA PRO A 15 -9.64 1.55 11.24
C PRO A 15 -8.41 2.33 10.77
N GLU A 16 -7.95 3.32 11.53
CA GLU A 16 -6.79 4.12 11.16
C GLU A 16 -5.48 3.31 11.20
N GLU A 17 -5.35 2.36 12.13
CA GLU A 17 -4.22 1.44 12.15
C GLU A 17 -4.24 0.51 10.93
N ALA A 18 -5.41 -0.01 10.55
CA ALA A 18 -5.57 -0.85 9.37
C ALA A 18 -5.22 -0.09 8.08
N VAL A 19 -5.68 1.16 7.94
CA VAL A 19 -5.35 2.01 6.78
C VAL A 19 -3.85 2.32 6.74
N ARG A 20 -3.23 2.62 7.88
CA ARG A 20 -1.78 2.84 7.96
C ARG A 20 -0.98 1.61 7.52
N ILE A 21 -1.40 0.41 7.94
CA ILE A 21 -0.79 -0.85 7.49
C ILE A 21 -0.96 -1.04 5.97
N ALA A 22 -2.13 -0.71 5.42
CA ALA A 22 -2.36 -0.77 3.98
C ALA A 22 -1.44 0.21 3.22
N MET A 23 -1.29 1.46 3.69
CA MET A 23 -0.39 2.45 3.08
C MET A 23 1.07 1.95 3.02
N GLU A 24 1.58 1.36 4.10
CA GLU A 24 2.93 0.77 4.11
C GLU A 24 3.10 -0.33 3.06
N ARG A 25 2.04 -1.08 2.75
CA ARG A 25 2.07 -2.13 1.74
C ARG A 25 2.08 -1.57 0.34
N GLU A 26 1.25 -0.56 0.07
CA GLU A 26 1.25 0.10 -1.25
C GLU A 26 2.63 0.69 -1.55
N GLN A 27 3.28 1.28 -0.55
CA GLN A 27 4.64 1.79 -0.70
C GLN A 27 5.65 0.67 -1.02
N LYS A 28 5.61 -0.45 -0.30
CA LYS A 28 6.47 -1.63 -0.55
C LYS A 28 6.20 -2.26 -1.92
N ALA A 29 4.93 -2.38 -2.32
CA ALA A 29 4.53 -2.91 -3.62
C ALA A 29 5.03 -2.01 -4.76
N ARG A 30 4.90 -0.69 -4.60
CA ARG A 30 5.45 0.28 -5.54
C ARG A 30 6.96 0.14 -5.71
N GLU A 31 7.72 0.06 -4.62
CA GLU A 31 9.17 -0.14 -4.65
C GLU A 31 9.57 -1.48 -5.29
N PHE A 32 8.80 -2.53 -5.00
CA PHE A 32 8.96 -3.85 -5.61
C PHE A 32 8.80 -3.76 -7.13
N TYR A 33 7.71 -3.18 -7.63
CA TYR A 33 7.48 -3.07 -9.07
C TYR A 33 8.49 -2.15 -9.76
N LEU A 34 8.91 -1.05 -9.13
CA LEU A 34 10.01 -0.23 -9.65
C LEU A 34 11.33 -0.99 -9.73
N THR A 35 11.57 -1.91 -8.80
CA THR A 35 12.75 -2.79 -8.83
C THR A 35 12.64 -3.81 -9.95
N CYS A 36 11.48 -4.44 -10.14
CA CYS A 36 11.22 -5.32 -11.29
C CYS A 36 11.44 -4.59 -12.62
N ALA A 37 10.89 -3.37 -12.78
CA ALA A 37 11.05 -2.56 -13.98
C ALA A 37 12.52 -2.22 -14.32
N ARG A 38 13.42 -2.20 -13.31
CA ARG A 38 14.86 -1.95 -13.50
C ARG A 38 15.64 -3.18 -13.96
N ILE A 39 15.19 -4.39 -13.60
CA ILE A 39 15.94 -5.63 -13.85
C ILE A 39 15.45 -6.43 -15.05
N VAL A 40 14.24 -6.17 -15.54
CA VAL A 40 13.72 -6.86 -16.72
C VAL A 40 14.29 -6.29 -18.02
N GLY A 41 14.63 -7.18 -18.96
CA GLY A 41 15.15 -6.81 -20.27
C GLY A 41 14.08 -6.53 -21.32
N ASP A 42 12.89 -7.14 -21.20
CA ASP A 42 11.81 -6.96 -22.16
C ASP A 42 11.11 -5.59 -21.97
N PRO A 43 11.01 -4.75 -23.03
CA PRO A 43 10.39 -3.43 -22.93
C PRO A 43 8.89 -3.46 -22.58
N GLY A 44 8.16 -4.50 -22.99
CA GLY A 44 6.74 -4.66 -22.67
C GLY A 44 6.54 -4.97 -21.19
N VAL A 45 7.32 -5.92 -20.66
CA VAL A 45 7.32 -6.28 -19.24
C VAL A 45 7.76 -5.11 -18.37
N LYS A 46 8.76 -4.31 -18.81
CA LYS A 46 9.15 -3.08 -18.13
C LYS A 46 7.98 -2.10 -18.00
N LYS A 47 7.27 -1.82 -19.11
CA LYS A 47 6.10 -0.92 -19.11
C LYS A 47 4.98 -1.42 -18.20
N MET A 48 4.76 -2.73 -18.15
CA MET A 48 3.79 -3.34 -17.24
C MET A 48 4.16 -3.07 -15.78
N PHE A 49 5.41 -3.29 -15.37
CA PHE A 49 5.83 -3.00 -14.00
C PHE A 49 5.81 -1.51 -13.65
N GLU A 50 6.19 -0.63 -14.57
CA GLU A 50 6.04 0.82 -14.40
C GLU A 50 4.58 1.24 -14.26
N PHE A 51 3.67 0.57 -14.96
CA PHE A 51 2.23 0.78 -14.81
C PHE A 51 1.74 0.37 -13.43
N LEU A 52 2.09 -0.84 -12.96
CA LEU A 52 1.71 -1.32 -11.63
C LEU A 52 2.25 -0.39 -10.53
N ALA A 53 3.52 0.03 -10.61
CA ALA A 53 4.10 0.98 -9.67
C ALA A 53 3.36 2.34 -9.64
N ARG A 54 2.76 2.77 -10.76
CA ARG A 54 1.92 3.98 -10.80
C ARG A 54 0.55 3.75 -10.15
N GLU A 55 -0.06 2.58 -10.35
CA GLU A 55 -1.33 2.25 -9.70
C GLU A 55 -1.18 2.18 -8.19
N GLU A 56 -0.12 1.57 -7.65
CA GLU A 56 0.11 1.57 -6.19
C GLU A 56 0.33 2.97 -5.61
N GLY A 57 0.89 3.90 -6.40
CA GLY A 57 0.94 5.31 -6.02
C GLY A 57 -0.45 5.92 -5.85
N LYS A 58 -1.38 5.63 -6.77
CA LYS A 58 -2.78 6.09 -6.66
C LYS A 58 -3.52 5.44 -5.49
N HIS A 59 -3.27 4.15 -5.24
CA HIS A 59 -3.83 3.45 -4.10
C HIS A 59 -3.35 4.06 -2.78
N PHE A 60 -2.05 4.37 -2.68
CA PHE A 60 -1.49 5.08 -1.53
C PHE A 60 -2.17 6.42 -1.30
N GLU A 61 -2.30 7.26 -2.34
CA GLU A 61 -2.96 8.57 -2.24
C GLU A 61 -4.42 8.46 -1.80
N LEU A 62 -5.13 7.41 -2.23
CA LEU A 62 -6.50 7.14 -1.79
C LEU A 62 -6.54 6.78 -0.30
N LEU A 63 -5.65 5.90 0.15
CA LEU A 63 -5.57 5.48 1.54
C LEU A 63 -5.13 6.63 2.46
N GLU A 64 -4.21 7.49 2.00
CA GLU A 64 -3.78 8.69 2.73
C GLU A 64 -4.97 9.63 3.00
N ARG A 65 -5.83 9.86 2.01
CA ARG A 65 -7.05 10.67 2.18
C ARG A 65 -8.04 10.05 3.16
N GLU A 66 -8.18 8.73 3.17
CA GLU A 66 -9.04 8.04 4.14
C GLU A 66 -8.43 8.08 5.55
N HIS A 67 -7.11 7.91 5.66
CA HIS A 67 -6.39 8.06 6.92
C HIS A 67 -6.59 9.45 7.52
N ASP A 68 -6.45 10.51 6.70
CA ASP A 68 -6.66 11.89 7.13
C ASP A 68 -8.10 12.14 7.61
N ARG A 69 -9.09 11.46 7.02
CA ARG A 69 -10.48 11.53 7.50
C ARG A 69 -10.62 10.94 8.90
N PHE A 70 -9.93 9.82 9.20
CA PHE A 70 -9.96 9.23 10.54
C PHE A 70 -9.27 10.13 11.58
N ILE A 71 -8.16 10.77 11.22
CA ILE A 71 -7.45 11.70 12.11
C ILE A 71 -8.24 13.01 12.31
N SER A 72 -8.89 13.52 11.26
CA SER A 72 -9.62 14.80 11.32
C SER A 72 -11.01 14.67 11.94
N GLY A 73 -11.60 13.47 11.96
CA GLY A 73 -12.93 13.18 12.50
C GLY A 73 -12.97 12.92 14.02
N GLU A 74 -11.84 13.03 14.73
CA GLU A 74 -11.72 12.83 16.19
C GLU A 74 -11.81 14.12 17.03
N ASN A 75 -12.36 15.23 16.49
CA ASN A 75 -12.66 16.46 17.27
C ASN A 75 -14.16 16.69 17.47
#